data_AF-A0A919UD54-F1
#
_entry.id   AF-A0A919UD54-F1
#
_cell.length_a   1.000
_cell.length_b   1.000
_cell.length_c   1.000
_cell.angle_alpha   90.00
_cell.angle_beta   90.00
_cell.angle_gamma   90.00
#
_symmetry.space_group_name_H-M   'P 1'
#
loop_
_entity.id
_entity.type
_entity.pdbx_description
1 polymer ?
#
loop_
_entity_poly.entity_id
_entity_poly.type
_entity_poly.pdbx_seq_one_letter_code
_entity_poly.pdbx_strand_id
1 'polypeptide(L)'
;MVNHAALAELLAIAFMVAVLALAIVAVPAPKRRDGGNARGMSADPRAWRGNFYVNPDDPALFVPKRQGAGWTLNFAHKWTWRLVWIMVGSLVAAVVLSTTLAHD
;
A
#
# COMPACT_ATOMS: atom_id res chain seq x y z
N MET A 1 22.93 10.86 23.03
CA MET A 1 23.61 9.93 22.11
C MET A 1 22.55 8.95 21.63
N VAL A 2 22.25 8.89 20.32
CA VAL A 2 21.31 7.88 19.80
C VAL A 2 21.98 6.52 20.00
N ASN A 3 21.33 5.59 20.68
CA ASN A 3 21.88 4.25 20.84
C ASN A 3 21.97 3.59 19.45
N HIS A 4 23.05 2.87 19.19
CA HIS A 4 23.23 2.21 17.88
C HIS A 4 22.08 1.24 17.56
N ALA A 5 21.39 0.74 18.59
CA ALA A 5 20.17 -0.07 18.48
C ALA A 5 18.99 0.70 17.86
N ALA A 6 18.60 1.88 18.37
CA ALA A 6 17.49 2.63 17.77
C ALA A 6 17.82 3.15 16.37
N LEU A 7 19.09 3.44 16.08
CA LEU A 7 19.50 3.77 14.71
C LEU A 7 19.27 2.58 13.76
N ALA A 8 19.60 1.36 14.19
CA ALA A 8 19.35 0.15 13.39
C ALA A 8 17.85 -0.10 13.17
N GLU A 9 17.01 0.12 14.19
CA GLU A 9 15.55 0.01 14.07
C GLU A 9 14.98 1.01 13.05
N LEU A 10 15.38 2.27 13.15
CA LEU A 10 14.93 3.31 12.22
C LEU A 10 15.36 3.02 10.79
N LEU A 11 16.58 2.52 10.59
CA LEU A 11 17.07 2.11 9.27
C LEU A 11 16.31 0.90 8.72
N ALA A 12 15.96 -0.07 9.56
CA ALA A 12 15.16 -1.24 9.16
C ALA A 12 13.73 -0.84 8.75
N ILE A 13 13.09 0.06 9.52
CA ILE A 13 11.77 0.62 9.18
C ILE A 13 11.86 1.40 7.87
N ALA A 14 12.86 2.28 7.73
CA ALA A 14 13.05 3.08 6.52
C ALA A 14 13.29 2.21 5.28
N PHE A 15 14.11 1.16 5.41
CA PHE A 15 14.38 0.20 4.35
C PHE A 15 13.10 -0.55 3.95
N MET A 16 12.31 -1.02 4.92
CA MET A 16 11.05 -1.70 4.66
C MET A 16 10.03 -0.80 3.96
N VAL A 17 9.89 0.46 4.41
CA VAL A 17 9.04 1.46 3.76
C VAL A 17 9.51 1.75 2.35
N ALA A 18 10.82 1.85 2.11
CA ALA A 18 11.39 2.06 0.79
C ALA A 18 11.13 0.88 -0.16
N VAL A 19 11.30 -0.36 0.31
CA VAL A 19 10.98 -1.57 -0.46
C VAL A 19 9.49 -1.63 -0.80
N LEU A 20 8.62 -1.26 0.13
CA LEU A 20 7.17 -1.21 -0.09
C LEU A 20 6.79 -0.11 -1.10
N ALA A 21 7.36 1.08 -0.97
CA ALA A 21 7.16 2.17 -1.92
C ALA A 21 7.64 1.78 -3.31
N LEU A 22 8.80 1.11 -3.40
CA LEU A 22 9.31 0.57 -4.65
C LEU A 22 8.36 -0.49 -5.23
N ALA A 23 7.84 -1.41 -4.42
CA ALA A 23 6.88 -2.41 -4.88
C ALA A 23 5.60 -1.77 -5.41
N ILE A 24 5.11 -0.69 -4.79
CA ILE A 24 3.93 0.06 -5.25
C ILE A 24 4.21 0.78 -6.58
N VAL A 25 5.40 1.37 -6.74
CA VAL A 25 5.79 2.10 -7.96
C VAL A 25 6.16 1.16 -9.10
N ALA A 26 6.73 -0.01 -8.78
CA ALA A 26 7.24 -0.97 -9.75
C ALA A 26 6.18 -1.93 -10.28
N VAL A 27 4.98 -1.98 -9.70
CA VAL A 27 3.88 -2.79 -10.25
C VAL A 27 3.41 -2.13 -11.55
N PRO A 28 3.67 -2.75 -12.72
CA PRO A 28 3.24 -2.19 -13.99
C PRO A 28 1.71 -2.13 -14.00
N ALA A 29 1.16 -1.05 -14.54
CA ALA A 29 -0.29 -0.92 -14.70
C ALA A 29 -0.82 -2.16 -15.44
N PRO A 30 -1.73 -2.95 -14.84
CA PRO A 30 -2.30 -4.09 -15.53
C PRO A 30 -3.02 -3.59 -16.80
N LYS A 31 -2.78 -4.29 -17.92
CA LYS A 31 -3.44 -3.98 -19.19
C LYS A 31 -4.93 -4.26 -19.05
N ARG A 32 -5.71 -3.23 -18.75
CA ARG A 32 -7.16 -3.29 -18.59
C ARG A 32 -7.80 -3.82 -19.88
N ARG A 33 -8.62 -4.87 -19.75
CA ARG A 33 -9.38 -5.49 -20.85
C ARG A 33 -10.80 -4.95 -20.95
N ASP A 34 -11.24 -4.23 -19.92
CA ASP A 34 -12.52 -3.58 -19.75
C ASP A 34 -12.42 -2.11 -20.17
N GLY A 35 -13.50 -1.60 -20.79
CA GLY A 35 -13.60 -0.30 -21.47
C GLY A 35 -13.49 0.94 -20.59
N GLY A 36 -12.47 1.00 -19.74
CA GLY A 36 -12.05 2.21 -19.05
C GLY A 36 -11.64 3.29 -20.05
N ASN A 37 -11.87 4.55 -19.68
CA ASN A 37 -11.52 5.68 -20.56
C ASN A 37 -10.00 5.74 -20.80
N ALA A 38 -9.56 6.64 -21.69
CA ALA A 38 -8.13 6.83 -22.01
C ALA A 38 -7.22 7.12 -20.79
N ARG A 39 -7.78 7.40 -19.61
CA ARG A 39 -7.05 7.58 -18.34
C ARG A 39 -6.99 6.32 -17.48
N GLY A 40 -7.48 5.17 -17.97
CA GLY A 40 -7.48 3.89 -17.23
C GLY A 40 -8.46 3.87 -16.05
N MET A 41 -9.45 4.76 -16.05
CA MET A 41 -10.47 4.86 -15.01
C MET A 41 -11.60 3.87 -15.29
N SER A 42 -12.09 3.16 -14.27
CA SER A 42 -13.31 2.36 -14.41
C SER A 42 -14.47 3.23 -14.89
N ALA A 43 -15.22 2.71 -15.87
CA ALA A 43 -16.39 3.37 -16.41
C ALA A 43 -17.59 3.34 -15.44
N ASP A 44 -17.58 2.46 -14.42
CA ASP A 44 -18.66 2.35 -13.43
C ASP A 44 -18.47 3.34 -12.27
N PRO A 45 -19.35 4.34 -12.11
CA PRO A 45 -19.30 5.29 -11.00
C PRO A 45 -19.49 4.63 -9.63
N ARG A 46 -20.13 3.46 -9.56
CA ARG A 46 -20.43 2.74 -8.31
C ARG A 46 -19.20 2.10 -7.67
N ALA A 47 -18.12 1.93 -8.43
CA ALA A 47 -16.86 1.41 -7.94
C ALA A 47 -16.17 2.35 -6.95
N TRP A 48 -16.57 3.62 -6.86
CA TRP A 48 -15.98 4.60 -5.93
C TRP A 48 -16.88 4.83 -4.72
N ARG A 49 -16.35 4.55 -3.52
CA ARG A 49 -16.96 4.89 -2.23
C ARG A 49 -16.22 6.07 -1.63
N GLY A 50 -16.60 7.29 -2.05
CA GLY A 50 -15.84 8.50 -1.75
C GLY A 50 -14.47 8.46 -2.43
N ASN A 51 -13.39 8.49 -1.65
CA ASN A 51 -12.01 8.43 -2.15
C ASN A 51 -11.49 7.00 -2.33
N PHE A 52 -12.23 5.98 -1.90
CA PHE A 52 -11.81 4.59 -1.95
C PHE A 52 -12.40 3.88 -3.17
N TYR A 53 -11.56 3.14 -3.89
CA TYR A 53 -12.01 2.28 -4.98
C TYR A 53 -12.31 0.88 -4.45
N VAL A 54 -13.52 0.38 -4.74
CA VAL A 54 -14.04 -0.90 -4.27
C VAL A 54 -14.78 -1.58 -5.42
N ASN A 55 -14.08 -2.44 -6.16
CA ASN A 55 -14.69 -3.20 -7.26
C ASN A 55 -14.21 -4.67 -7.22
N PRO A 56 -15.05 -5.62 -6.78
CA PRO A 56 -14.70 -7.05 -6.78
C PRO A 56 -14.46 -7.63 -8.18
N ASP A 57 -15.08 -7.04 -9.21
CA ASP A 57 -14.98 -7.50 -10.59
C ASP A 57 -13.72 -6.99 -11.30
N ASP A 58 -13.06 -5.97 -10.74
CA ASP A 58 -11.78 -5.46 -11.23
C ASP A 58 -10.62 -6.21 -10.56
N PRO A 59 -9.86 -7.05 -11.29
CA PRO A 59 -8.73 -7.78 -10.74
C PRO A 59 -7.53 -6.87 -10.45
N ALA A 60 -7.55 -5.59 -10.86
CA ALA A 60 -6.45 -4.68 -10.61
C ALA A 60 -6.32 -4.38 -9.11
N LEU A 61 -5.11 -4.59 -8.59
CA LEU A 61 -4.75 -4.19 -7.23
C LEU A 61 -4.57 -2.67 -7.13
N PHE A 62 -3.91 -2.07 -8.13
CA PHE A 62 -3.68 -0.63 -8.23
C PHE A 62 -4.54 -0.04 -9.34
N VAL A 63 -5.22 1.05 -9.02
CA VAL A 63 -6.08 1.78 -9.96
C VAL A 63 -5.74 3.26 -9.95
N PRO A 64 -5.90 3.99 -11.06
CA PRO A 64 -5.67 5.44 -11.07
C PRO A 64 -6.58 6.12 -10.05
N LYS A 65 -6.09 7.19 -9.41
CA LYS A 65 -6.92 8.00 -8.51
C LYS A 65 -8.05 8.67 -9.30
N ARG A 66 -9.20 8.85 -8.66
CA ARG A 66 -10.35 9.57 -9.24
C ARG A 66 -10.03 11.02 -9.59
N GLN A 67 -9.17 11.64 -8.80
CA GLN A 67 -8.76 13.04 -8.94
C GLN A 67 -7.25 13.15 -8.75
N GLY A 68 -6.59 13.90 -9.63
CA GLY A 68 -5.15 14.12 -9.61
C GLY A 68 -4.33 12.98 -10.22
N ALA A 69 -3.01 13.06 -10.05
CA ALA A 69 -2.07 12.07 -10.55
C ALA A 69 -1.79 10.97 -9.50
N GLY A 70 -1.51 9.76 -9.99
CA GLY A 70 -1.08 8.62 -9.19
C GLY A 70 -2.14 7.51 -9.06
N TRP A 71 -1.85 6.56 -8.16
CA TRP A 71 -2.58 5.32 -8.00
C TRP A 71 -3.18 5.20 -6.60
N THR A 72 -4.24 4.40 -6.48
CA THR A 72 -4.86 3.96 -5.23
C THR A 72 -5.07 2.43 -5.29
N LEU A 73 -5.42 1.83 -4.16
CA LEU A 73 -5.69 0.40 -4.06
C LEU A 73 -7.16 0.08 -4.33
N ASN A 74 -7.42 -1.09 -4.88
CA ASN A 74 -8.75 -1.68 -4.90
C ASN A 74 -9.03 -2.41 -3.58
N PHE A 75 -9.86 -1.83 -2.72
CA PHE A 75 -10.15 -2.38 -1.39
C PHE A 75 -11.07 -3.61 -1.41
N ALA A 76 -11.64 -3.97 -2.56
CA ALA A 76 -12.29 -5.26 -2.74
C ALA A 76 -11.29 -6.40 -3.02
N HIS A 77 -10.04 -6.07 -3.38
CA HIS A 77 -9.04 -7.05 -3.76
C HIS A 77 -8.37 -7.68 -2.53
N LYS A 78 -8.36 -9.03 -2.44
CA LYS A 78 -7.75 -9.78 -1.31
C LYS A 78 -6.29 -9.39 -0.98
N TRP A 79 -5.48 -9.13 -2.01
CA TRP A 79 -4.08 -8.69 -1.85
C TRP A 79 -3.95 -7.30 -1.21
N THR A 80 -4.94 -6.42 -1.33
CA THR A 80 -4.93 -5.10 -0.64
C THR A 80 -4.85 -5.30 0.86
N TRP A 81 -5.70 -6.17 1.41
CA TRP A 81 -5.72 -6.45 2.84
C TRP A 81 -4.46 -7.15 3.32
N ARG A 82 -3.88 -8.06 2.52
CA ARG A 82 -2.58 -8.67 2.84
C ARG A 82 -1.47 -7.61 2.93
N LEU A 83 -1.42 -6.66 2.01
CA LEU A 83 -0.46 -5.55 2.06
C LEU A 83 -0.68 -4.66 3.29
N VAL A 84 -1.95 -4.33 3.62
CA VAL A 84 -2.28 -3.56 4.82
C VAL A 84 -1.84 -4.30 6.09
N TRP A 85 -2.12 -5.60 6.19
CA TRP A 85 -1.70 -6.41 7.35
C TRP A 85 -0.19 -6.49 7.51
N ILE A 86 0.55 -6.67 6.42
CA ILE A 86 2.02 -6.68 6.45
C ILE A 86 2.54 -5.33 6.95
N MET A 87 2.00 -4.22 6.43
CA MET A 87 2.44 -2.88 6.79
C MET A 87 2.11 -2.51 8.25
N VAL A 88 0.90 -2.82 8.70
CA VAL A 88 0.49 -2.56 10.09
C VAL A 88 1.21 -3.50 11.04
N GLY A 89 1.29 -4.79 10.70
CA GLY A 89 1.95 -5.81 11.51
C GLY A 89 3.43 -5.55 11.70
N SER A 90 4.14 -5.10 10.66
CA SER A 90 5.55 -4.77 10.78
C SER A 90 5.79 -3.51 11.61
N LEU A 91 4.93 -2.50 11.51
CA LEU A 91 4.98 -1.33 12.37
C LEU A 91 4.76 -1.70 13.84
N VAL A 92 3.74 -2.53 14.13
CA VAL A 92 3.47 -3.02 15.48
C VAL A 92 4.64 -3.84 16.02
N ALA A 93 5.19 -4.76 15.21
CA ALA A 93 6.34 -5.56 15.59
C ALA A 93 7.56 -4.69 15.92
N ALA A 94 7.82 -3.64 15.13
CA ALA A 94 8.90 -2.70 15.39
C ALA A 94 8.70 -1.95 16.72
N VAL A 95 7.49 -1.46 16.99
CA VAL A 95 7.17 -0.78 18.25
C VAL A 95 7.34 -1.72 19.45
N VAL A 96 6.81 -2.95 19.36
CA VAL A 96 6.92 -3.96 20.43
C VAL A 96 8.39 -4.29 20.69
N LEU A 97 9.16 -4.58 19.63
CA LEU A 97 10.59 -4.87 19.75
C LEU A 97 11.35 -3.73 20.43
N SER A 98 11.06 -2.49 20.04
CA SER A 98 11.68 -1.29 20.63
C SER A 98 11.37 -1.20 22.13
N THR A 99 10.12 -1.44 22.53
CA THR A 99 9.74 -1.42 23.96
C THR A 99 10.37 -2.56 24.74
N THR A 100 10.51 -3.76 24.17
CA THR A 100 11.14 -4.89 24.88
C THR A 100 12.65 -4.67 25.05
N LEU A 101 13.33 -4.20 24.01
CA LEU A 101 14.78 -3.92 24.06
C LEU A 101 15.14 -2.70 24.93
N ALA A 102 14.19 -1.81 25.20
CA ALA A 102 14.37 -0.68 26.11
C ALA A 102 14.17 -1.03 27.59
N HIS A 103 13.60 -2.21 27.88
CA HIS A 103 13.33 -2.68 29.23
C HIS A 103 14.29 -3.79 29.72
N ASP A 104 15.18 -4.28 28.86
CA ASP A 104 16.33 -5.13 29.19
C ASP A 104 17.62 -4.31 29.35
#